data_AF-A0A9Q3BDS1-F1
#
_entry.id   AF-A0A9Q3BDS1-F1
#
_cell.length_a   1.000
_cell.length_b   1.000
_cell.length_c   1.000
_cell.angle_alpha   90.00
_cell.angle_beta   90.00
_cell.angle_gamma   90.00
#
_symmetry.space_group_name_H-M   'P 1'
#
loop_
_entity.id
_entity.type
_entity.pdbx_description
1 polymer ?
#
loop_
_entity_poly.entity_id
_entity_poly.type
_entity_poly.pdbx_seq_one_letter_code
_entity_poly.pdbx_strand_id
1 'polypeptide(L)' 'MWKRDFDTASKRIAEEKEYNKQRWDKSHMEPDFKEGDQVLVYTLNLNNLKGPRKMRDSFVGPFTIIKLIGKMQWKSN' A
#
# COMPACT_ATOMS: atom_id res chain seq x y z
N MET A 1 -22.53 0.08 34.45
CA MET A 1 -22.60 0.99 33.28
C MET A 1 -21.41 0.80 32.32
N TRP A 2 -20.17 0.59 32.79
CA TRP A 2 -18.96 0.57 31.94
C TRP A 2 -18.74 -0.68 31.05
N LYS A 3 -19.34 -1.83 31.37
CA LYS A 3 -19.23 -3.05 30.55
C LYS A 3 -19.86 -2.89 29.16
N ARG A 4 -20.98 -2.16 29.08
CA ARG A 4 -21.72 -1.95 27.85
C ARG A 4 -20.94 -1.10 26.83
N ASP A 5 -20.19 -0.14 27.33
CA ASP A 5 -19.40 0.77 26.50
C ASP A 5 -18.16 0.05 25.94
N PHE A 6 -17.53 -0.82 26.72
CA PHE A 6 -16.41 -1.67 26.26
C PHE A 6 -16.85 -2.67 25.17
N ASP A 7 -17.98 -3.34 25.37
CA ASP A 7 -18.54 -4.27 24.37
C ASP A 7 -18.96 -3.55 23.08
N THR A 8 -19.36 -2.29 23.17
CA THR A 8 -19.69 -1.47 22.00
C THR A 8 -18.42 -1.02 21.27
N ALA A 9 -17.38 -0.64 22.02
CA ALA A 9 -16.09 -0.25 21.44
C ALA A 9 -15.41 -1.42 20.72
N SER A 10 -15.41 -2.62 21.31
CA SER A 10 -14.80 -3.81 20.70
C SER A 10 -15.49 -4.21 19.39
N LYS A 11 -16.82 -4.14 19.34
CA LYS A 11 -17.59 -4.37 18.10
C LYS A 11 -17.26 -3.38 17.00
N ARG A 12 -17.18 -2.08 17.32
CA ARG A 12 -16.83 -1.05 16.34
C ARG A 12 -15.44 -1.26 15.75
N ILE A 13 -14.46 -1.64 16.58
CA ILE A 13 -13.10 -1.94 16.11
C ILE A 13 -13.11 -3.15 15.17
N ALA A 14 -13.90 -4.19 15.48
CA ALA A 14 -14.01 -5.37 14.62
C ALA A 14 -14.67 -5.03 13.27
N GLU A 15 -15.75 -4.25 13.29
CA GLU A 15 -16.45 -3.78 12.09
C GLU A 15 -15.56 -2.89 11.21
N GLU A 16 -14.79 -1.98 11.80
CA GLU A 16 -13.84 -1.14 11.06
C GLU A 16 -12.70 -1.95 10.43
N LYS A 17 -12.17 -2.95 11.14
CA LYS A 17 -11.16 -3.86 10.58
C LYS A 17 -11.71 -4.61 9.38
N GLU A 18 -12.91 -5.16 9.50
CA GLU A 18 -13.56 -5.91 8.43
C GLU A 18 -13.88 -5.01 7.22
N TYR A 19 -14.41 -3.82 7.46
CA TYR A 19 -14.67 -2.82 6.42
C TYR A 19 -13.40 -2.44 5.66
N ASN A 20 -12.31 -2.14 6.38
CA ASN A 20 -11.03 -1.77 5.76
C ASN A 20 -10.45 -2.91 4.95
N LYS A 21 -10.52 -4.15 5.46
CA LYS A 21 -10.09 -5.34 4.74
C LYS A 21 -10.86 -5.52 3.43
N GLN A 22 -12.19 -5.50 3.48
CA GLN A 22 -13.03 -5.67 2.29
C GLN A 22 -12.81 -4.54 1.26
N ARG A 23 -12.65 -3.30 1.73
CA ARG A 23 -12.35 -2.16 0.85
C ARG A 23 -11.00 -2.32 0.15
N TRP A 24 -9.99 -2.77 0.88
CA TRP A 24 -8.66 -3.03 0.34
C TRP A 24 -8.73 -4.17 -0.68
N ASP A 25 -9.25 -5.33 -0.31
CA ASP A 25 -9.37 -6.50 -1.18
C ASP A 25 -10.16 -6.20 -2.47
N LYS A 26 -11.16 -5.31 -2.42
CA LYS A 26 -11.97 -4.91 -3.59
C LYS A 26 -11.21 -4.06 -4.60
N SER A 27 -10.29 -3.20 -4.14
CA SER A 27 -9.64 -2.18 -4.98
C SER A 27 -8.17 -2.49 -5.25
N HIS A 28 -7.58 -3.39 -4.48
CA HIS A 28 -6.18 -3.75 -4.61
C HIS A 28 -6.02 -4.80 -5.71
N MET A 29 -5.53 -4.35 -6.87
CA MET A 29 -4.99 -5.22 -7.89
C MET A 29 -3.47 -5.31 -7.65
N GLU A 30 -3.00 -6.50 -7.26
CA GLU A 30 -1.57 -6.77 -7.18
C GLU A 30 -0.98 -6.71 -8.61
N PRO A 31 0.04 -5.89 -8.86
CA PRO A 31 0.74 -5.93 -10.14
C PRO A 31 1.57 -7.22 -10.25
N ASP A 32 1.37 -7.98 -11.33
CA ASP A 32 2.16 -9.16 -11.68
C ASP A 32 3.52 -8.74 -12.25
N PHE A 33 4.49 -8.51 -11.37
CA PHE A 33 5.86 -8.25 -11.76
C PHE A 33 6.65 -9.54 -12.01
N LYS A 34 7.56 -9.52 -13.00
CA LYS A 34 8.50 -10.61 -13.26
C LYS A 34 9.95 -10.10 -13.26
N GLU A 35 10.87 -10.99 -12.93
CA GLU A 35 12.30 -10.73 -13.10
C GLU A 35 12.60 -10.51 -14.59
N GLY A 36 13.33 -9.45 -14.91
CA GLY A 36 13.59 -9.00 -16.28
C GLY A 36 12.63 -7.92 -16.80
N ASP A 37 11.51 -7.65 -16.13
CA ASP A 37 10.58 -6.60 -16.56
C ASP A 37 11.20 -5.20 -16.40
N GLN A 38 10.89 -4.31 -17.34
CA GLN A 38 11.22 -2.90 -17.26
C GLN A 38 10.10 -2.12 -16.58
N VAL A 39 10.44 -1.47 -15.47
CA VAL A 39 9.49 -0.71 -14.65
C VAL A 39 9.93 0.74 -14.47
N LEU A 40 8.94 1.59 -14.24
CA LEU A 40 9.13 2.98 -13.85
C LEU A 40 8.88 3.12 -12.35
N VAL A 41 9.72 3.89 -11.67
CA VAL A 41 9.57 4.19 -10.26
C VAL A 41 8.84 5.52 -10.11
N TYR A 42 7.74 5.50 -9.37
CA TYR A 42 6.95 6.69 -9.06
C TYR A 42 7.66 7.57 -8.03
N THR A 43 7.91 8.83 -8.37
CA THR A 43 8.80 9.72 -7.61
C THR A 43 8.08 10.71 -6.70
N LEU A 44 6.77 10.90 -6.85
CA LEU A 44 6.03 11.96 -6.15
C LEU A 44 5.98 11.78 -4.63
N ASN A 45 6.17 10.55 -4.14
CA ASN A 45 6.21 10.21 -2.71
C ASN A 45 7.64 9.98 -2.18
N LEU A 46 8.67 10.17 -3.02
CA LEU A 46 10.06 10.04 -2.61
C LEU A 46 10.56 11.38 -2.04
N ASN A 47 10.56 11.50 -0.72
CA ASN A 47 11.00 12.71 -0.01
C ASN A 47 12.51 12.97 -0.13
N ASN A 48 13.29 11.96 -0.51
CA ASN A 48 14.76 12.04 -0.61
C ASN A 48 15.27 12.55 -1.97
N LEU A 49 14.37 12.86 -2.90
CA LEU A 49 14.76 13.50 -4.16
C LEU A 49 15.01 15.00 -3.91
N LYS A 50 15.93 15.61 -4.65
CA LYS A 50 16.27 17.04 -4.57
C LYS A 50 15.44 17.87 -5.57
N GLY A 51 15.09 19.11 -5.24
CA GLY A 51 14.38 20.06 -6.14
C GLY A 51 12.87 20.29 -5.86
N PRO A 52 12.15 21.08 -6.67
CA PRO A 52 10.74 21.39 -6.44
C PRO A 52 9.81 20.24 -6.88
N ARG A 53 8.90 19.79 -6.01
CA ARG A 53 7.95 18.67 -6.29
C ARG A 53 7.18 18.82 -7.61
N LYS A 54 6.82 20.05 -7.99
CA LYS A 54 6.04 20.36 -9.19
C LYS A 54 6.83 20.29 -10.50
N MET A 55 8.16 20.37 -10.44
CA MET A 55 9.04 20.33 -11.62
C MET A 55 9.71 18.96 -11.82
N ARG A 56 9.45 18.00 -10.92
CA ARG A 56 9.99 16.65 -11.04
C ARG A 56 9.09 15.82 -11.92
N ASP A 57 9.70 15.00 -12.76
CA ASP A 57 8.97 13.97 -13.49
C ASP A 57 8.33 13.00 -12.52
N SER A 58 7.06 12.67 -12.73
CA SER A 58 6.29 11.76 -11.87
C SER A 58 6.85 10.34 -11.85
N PHE A 59 7.66 9.98 -12.85
CA PHE A 59 8.22 8.65 -13.04
C PHE A 59 9.67 8.76 -13.48
N VAL A 60 10.52 7.86 -12.98
CA VAL A 60 11.92 7.72 -13.40
C VAL A 60 12.17 6.27 -13.80
N GLY A 61 12.92 6.06 -14.87
CA GLY A 61 13.26 4.73 -15.41
C GLY A 61 13.41 4.74 -16.93
N PRO A 62 13.64 3.58 -17.57
CA PRO A 62 13.29 2.24 -17.10
C PRO A 62 14.36 1.56 -16.23
N PHE A 63 13.91 0.85 -15.20
CA PHE A 63 14.73 -0.04 -14.38
C PHE A 63 14.34 -1.49 -14.62
N THR A 64 15.31 -2.39 -14.65
CA THR A 64 15.05 -3.82 -14.78
C THR A 64 14.90 -4.47 -13.42
N ILE A 65 13.83 -5.25 -13.22
CA ILE A 65 13.66 -6.06 -12.01
C ILE A 65 14.69 -7.19 -12.01
N ILE A 66 15.64 -7.16 -11.07
CA ILE A 66 16.67 -8.20 -10.96
C ILE A 66 16.18 -9.39 -10.12
N LYS A 67 15.39 -9.10 -9.07
CA LYS A 67 14.89 -10.12 -8.14
C LYS A 67 13.62 -9.66 -7.46
N LEU A 68 12.65 -10.57 -7.30
CA LEU A 68 11.45 -10.34 -6.50
C LEU A 68 11.68 -10.78 -5.05
N ILE A 69 11.49 -9.86 -4.09
CA ILE A 69 11.64 -10.15 -2.65
C ILE A 69 10.25 -10.22 -2.01
N GLY A 70 9.72 -11.45 -1.93
CA GLY A 70 8.42 -11.72 -1.32
C GLY A 70 7.23 -11.23 -2.15
N LYS A 71 6.03 -11.64 -1.73
CA LYS A 71 4.77 -11.12 -2.29
C LYS A 71 4.34 -9.92 -1.47
N MET A 72 3.90 -8.84 -2.11
CA MET A 72 3.43 -7.61 -1.44
C MET A 72 2.04 -7.84 -0.83
N GLN A 73 1.98 -8.69 0.19
CA GLN A 73 0.76 -8.99 0.95
C GLN A 73 0.66 -8.08 2.17
N TRP A 74 -0.50 -7.46 2.38
CA TRP A 74 -0.77 -6.74 3.62
C TRP A 74 -0.93 -7.80 4.74
N LYS A 75 0.04 -7.90 5.65
CA LYS A 75 -0.07 -8.79 6.80
C LYS A 75 -1.09 -8.20 7.79
N SER A 76 -2.31 -8.71 7.75
CA SER A 76 -3.23 -8.62 8.88
C SER A 76 -2.72 -9.54 9.98
N ASN A 77 -2.22 -8.98 11.09
CA ASN A 77 -1.98 -9.71 12.35
C ASN A 77 -3.29 -9.99 13.07
#